data_AF-A0A7Z8VK38-F1
#
_entry.id   AF-A0A7Z8VK38-F1
#
_cell.length_a   1.000
_cell.length_b   1.000
_cell.length_c   1.000
_cell.angle_alpha   90.00
_cell.angle_beta   90.00
_cell.angle_gamma   90.00
#
_symmetry.space_group_name_H-M   'P 1'
#
loop_
_entity.id
_entity.type
_entity.pdbx_description
1 polymer ?
#
loop_
_entity_poly.entity_id
_entity_poly.type
_entity_poly.pdbx_seq_one_letter_code
_entity_poly.pdbx_strand_id
1 'polypeptide(L)'
;MTQTSDHSLLVSLDSGEQVTVDAVMISVGVKPRAELAIQAGLEIGELGGIRVNEYLQTSDPNIWAVGDVVEVKNVITNEWQLFPLAGPANLKFPNNYLW
;
A
#
# COMPACT_ATOMS: atom_id res chain seq x y z
N MET A 1 18.90 16.01 1.96
CA MET A 1 20.04 15.14 2.34
C MET A 1 21.13 15.33 1.31
N THR A 2 22.34 15.62 1.75
CA THR A 2 23.50 15.79 0.87
C THR A 2 24.62 14.88 1.35
N GLN A 3 25.32 14.22 0.44
CA GLN A 3 26.48 13.40 0.76
C GLN A 3 27.73 14.28 0.91
N THR A 4 28.52 14.04 1.96
CA THR A 4 29.77 14.74 2.24
C THR A 4 30.97 13.98 1.66
N SER A 5 32.14 14.62 1.66
CA SER A 5 33.38 14.03 1.13
C SER A 5 33.94 12.85 1.94
N ASP A 6 33.51 12.69 3.19
CA ASP A 6 33.91 11.60 4.10
C ASP A 6 32.92 10.41 4.08
N HIS A 7 32.03 10.36 3.09
CA HIS A 7 30.96 9.37 2.96
C HIS A 7 29.84 9.44 4.01
N SER A 8 29.81 10.47 4.86
CA SER A 8 28.66 10.75 5.73
C SER A 8 27.52 11.47 4.99
N LEU A 9 26.36 11.54 5.64
CA LEU A 9 25.15 12.16 5.14
C LEU A 9 24.78 13.32 6.05
N LEU A 10 24.61 14.51 5.46
CA LEU A 10 24.08 15.67 6.16
C LEU A 10 22.56 15.76 5.93
N VAL A 11 21.80 15.59 7.01
CA VAL A 11 20.33 15.64 7.02
C VAL A 11 19.89 16.97 7.59
N SER A 12 19.08 17.71 6.82
CA SER A 12 18.45 18.96 7.28
C SER A 12 17.05 18.66 7.78
N LEU A 13 16.77 19.03 9.03
CA LEU A 13 15.45 18.90 9.64
C LEU A 13 14.58 20.12 9.33
N ASP A 14 13.27 19.97 9.47
CA ASP A 14 12.30 21.06 9.31
C ASP A 14 12.50 22.18 10.36
N SER A 15 13.05 21.84 11.53
CA SER A 15 13.48 22.78 12.57
C SER A 15 14.63 23.70 12.14
N GLY A 16 15.32 23.40 11.03
CA GLY A 16 16.54 24.08 10.58
C GLY A 16 17.84 23.49 11.14
N GLU A 17 17.76 22.51 12.05
CA GLU A 17 18.92 21.76 12.54
C GLU A 17 19.52 20.88 11.43
N GLN A 18 20.84 20.65 11.50
CA GLN A 18 21.54 19.74 10.61
C GLN A 18 22.22 18.64 11.42
N VAL A 19 22.02 17.40 10.99
CA VAL A 19 22.55 16.20 11.66
C VAL A 19 23.40 15.42 10.68
N THR A 20 24.63 15.08 11.08
CA THR A 20 25.53 14.22 10.30
C THR A 20 25.34 12.76 10.75
N VAL A 21 25.11 11.86 9.80
CA VAL A 21 24.89 10.42 10.05
C VAL A 21 25.58 9.57 8.98
N ASP A 22 25.87 8.31 9.30
CA ASP A 22 26.44 7.37 8.32
C ASP A 22 25.37 6.69 7.44
N ALA A 23 24.11 6.65 7.91
CA ALA A 23 23.00 6.02 7.21
C ALA A 23 21.65 6.65 7.57
N VAL A 24 20.68 6.52 6.65
CA VAL A 24 19.29 6.93 6.84
C VAL A 24 18.35 5.76 6.52
N MET A 25 17.40 5.49 7.42
CA MET A 25 16.31 4.54 7.21
C MET A 25 15.00 5.29 7.00
N ILE A 26 14.37 5.09 5.84
CA ILE A 26 13.10 5.73 5.49
C ILE A 26 11.95 4.75 5.76
N SER A 27 11.11 5.09 6.73
CA SER A 27 9.97 4.27 7.17
C SER A 27 8.70 5.10 7.31
N VAL A 28 8.34 5.86 6.28
CA VAL A 28 7.22 6.83 6.29
C VAL A 28 5.89 6.25 5.78
N GLY A 29 5.78 4.92 5.70
CA GLY A 29 4.61 4.20 5.20
C GLY A 29 4.80 3.62 3.80
N VAL A 30 3.73 3.03 3.27
CA VAL A 30 3.69 2.35 1.97
C VAL A 30 2.53 2.87 1.13
N LYS A 31 2.65 2.76 -0.19
CA LYS A 31 1.60 3.09 -1.15
C LYS A 31 1.21 1.83 -1.95
N PRO A 32 -0.09 1.60 -2.22
CA PRO A 32 -0.52 0.52 -3.11
C PRO A 32 0.15 0.63 -4.48
N ARG A 33 0.62 -0.50 -5.01
CA ARG A 33 1.17 -0.61 -6.37
C ARG A 33 0.06 -0.95 -7.36
N ALA A 34 -0.70 0.06 -7.78
CA ALA A 34 -1.92 -0.11 -8.59
C ALA A 34 -1.74 0.23 -10.08
N GLU A 35 -0.52 0.48 -10.56
CA GLU A 35 -0.26 0.96 -11.93
C GLU A 35 -0.81 0.01 -13.01
N LEU A 36 -0.65 -1.30 -12.82
CA LEU A 36 -1.17 -2.31 -13.74
C LEU A 36 -2.71 -2.31 -13.76
N ALA A 37 -3.34 -2.19 -12.58
CA ALA A 37 -4.79 -2.17 -12.44
C ALA A 37 -5.40 -0.93 -13.10
N ILE A 38 -4.76 0.23 -12.94
CA ILE A 38 -5.13 1.48 -13.63
C ILE A 38 -5.08 1.29 -15.15
N GLN A 39 -3.97 0.74 -15.66
CA GLN A 39 -3.82 0.50 -17.10
C GLN A 39 -4.82 -0.52 -17.65
N ALA A 40 -5.25 -1.48 -16.82
CA ALA A 40 -6.29 -2.46 -17.15
C ALA A 40 -7.72 -1.90 -17.02
N GLY A 41 -7.89 -0.65 -16.56
CA GLY A 41 -9.21 -0.02 -16.39
C GLY A 41 -10.00 -0.52 -15.18
N LEU A 42 -9.32 -1.10 -14.17
CA LEU A 42 -9.95 -1.53 -12.93
C LEU A 42 -10.30 -0.34 -12.03
N GLU A 43 -11.34 -0.49 -11.22
CA GLU A 43 -11.75 0.53 -10.25
C GLU A 43 -10.68 0.72 -9.16
N ILE A 44 -10.21 1.97 -9.03
CA ILE A 44 -9.26 2.39 -7.99
C ILE A 44 -9.99 3.30 -7.01
N GLY A 45 -9.80 3.04 -5.72
CA GLY A 45 -10.39 3.84 -4.67
C GLY A 45 -9.60 5.11 -4.36
N GLU A 46 -10.14 5.91 -3.44
CA GLU A 46 -9.60 7.24 -3.11
C GLU A 46 -8.28 7.15 -2.33
N LEU A 47 -8.00 6.02 -1.69
CA LEU A 47 -6.73 5.75 -0.99
C LEU A 47 -5.66 5.19 -1.96
N GLY A 48 -6.01 5.02 -3.24
CA GLY A 48 -5.13 4.56 -4.31
C GLY A 48 -4.99 3.04 -4.43
N GLY A 49 -5.76 2.26 -3.67
CA GLY A 49 -5.81 0.80 -3.79
C GLY A 49 -6.87 0.31 -4.77
N ILE A 50 -6.76 -0.94 -5.18
CA ILE A 50 -7.74 -1.59 -6.06
C ILE A 50 -8.99 -1.86 -5.24
N ARG A 51 -10.14 -1.35 -5.67
CA ARG A 51 -11.41 -1.64 -4.99
C ARG A 51 -11.82 -3.07 -5.26
N VAL A 52 -12.15 -3.76 -4.17
CA VAL A 52 -12.65 -5.13 -4.23
C VAL A 52 -13.91 -5.30 -3.39
N ASN A 53 -14.75 -6.25 -3.79
CA ASN A 53 -15.89 -6.66 -2.98
C ASN A 53 -15.46 -7.61 -1.82
N GLU A 54 -16.42 -8.10 -1.05
CA GLU A 54 -16.21 -9.03 0.07
C GLU A 54 -15.59 -10.39 -0.34
N TYR A 55 -15.57 -10.69 -1.64
CA TYR A 55 -14.94 -11.86 -2.23
C TYR A 55 -13.56 -11.55 -2.84
N LEU A 56 -13.03 -10.35 -2.62
CA LEU A 56 -11.75 -9.87 -3.15
C LEU A 56 -11.72 -9.77 -4.70
N GLN A 57 -12.91 -9.75 -5.32
CA GLN A 57 -13.06 -9.58 -6.76
C GLN A 57 -13.02 -8.10 -7.12
N THR A 58 -12.32 -7.78 -8.21
CA THR A 58 -12.22 -6.41 -8.73
C THR A 58 -13.47 -6.02 -9.53
N SER A 59 -13.47 -4.85 -10.15
CA SER A 59 -14.53 -4.44 -11.09
C SER A 59 -14.63 -5.31 -12.36
N ASP A 60 -13.57 -6.05 -12.71
CA ASP A 60 -13.63 -7.11 -13.73
C ASP A 60 -13.93 -8.45 -13.04
N PRO A 61 -15.00 -9.16 -13.44
CA PRO A 61 -15.39 -10.41 -12.79
C PRO A 61 -14.38 -11.55 -12.97
N ASN A 62 -13.40 -11.44 -13.86
CA ASN A 62 -12.35 -12.43 -14.09
C ASN A 62 -11.03 -12.07 -13.39
N ILE A 63 -10.97 -10.97 -12.65
CA ILE A 63 -9.76 -10.49 -12.00
C ILE A 63 -10.01 -10.31 -10.50
N TRP A 64 -9.13 -10.90 -9.70
CA TRP A 64 -9.09 -10.76 -8.25
C TRP A 64 -7.82 -10.04 -7.81
N ALA A 65 -7.89 -9.32 -6.70
CA ALA A 65 -6.76 -8.65 -6.09
C ALA A 65 -6.77 -8.92 -4.58
N VAL A 66 -5.59 -9.09 -3.98
CA VAL A 66 -5.42 -9.42 -2.56
C VAL A 66 -4.18 -8.73 -1.98
N GLY A 67 -4.09 -8.65 -0.66
CA GLY A 67 -2.94 -8.08 0.04
C GLY A 67 -2.94 -6.56 0.10
N ASP A 68 -1.77 -5.97 0.34
CA ASP A 68 -1.62 -4.53 0.65
C ASP A 68 -2.06 -3.58 -0.49
N VAL A 69 -2.30 -4.13 -1.68
CA VAL A 69 -2.74 -3.35 -2.86
C VAL A 69 -4.23 -3.05 -2.86
N VAL A 70 -5.04 -3.74 -2.05
CA VAL A 70 -6.50 -3.60 -2.09
C VAL A 70 -7.04 -2.59 -1.10
N GLU A 71 -8.05 -1.86 -1.53
CA GLU A 71 -8.98 -1.17 -0.65
C GLU A 71 -10.16 -2.08 -0.36
N VAL A 72 -10.36 -2.38 0.92
CA VAL A 72 -11.47 -3.21 1.39
C VAL A 72 -12.42 -2.38 2.23
N LYS A 73 -13.68 -2.80 2.25
CA LYS A 73 -14.69 -2.17 3.10
C LYS A 73 -14.56 -2.68 4.54
N ASN A 74 -14.37 -1.77 5.48
CA ASN A 74 -14.36 -2.12 6.90
C ASN A 74 -15.77 -2.59 7.32
N VAL A 75 -15.86 -3.79 7.88
CA VAL A 75 -17.15 -4.41 8.25
C VAL A 75 -17.88 -3.71 9.40
N ILE A 76 -17.17 -2.90 10.20
CA ILE A 76 -17.71 -2.15 11.34
C ILE A 76 -18.14 -0.75 10.89
N THR A 77 -17.24 -0.02 10.22
CA THR A 77 -17.48 1.39 9.88
C THR A 77 -18.12 1.58 8.50
N ASN A 78 -18.10 0.55 7.66
CA ASN A 78 -18.53 0.59 6.26
C ASN A 78 -17.72 1.57 5.39
N GLU A 79 -16.56 2.02 5.86
CA GLU A 79 -15.63 2.89 5.13
C GLU A 79 -14.58 2.08 4.37
N TRP A 80 -14.05 2.64 3.29
CA TRP A 80 -12.94 2.06 2.53
C TRP A 80 -11.62 2.25 3.29
N GLN A 81 -10.79 1.21 3.37
CA GLN A 81 -9.52 1.26 4.09
C GLN A 81 -8.43 0.40 3.44
N LEU A 82 -7.17 0.80 3.68
CA LEU A 82 -5.97 0.01 3.42
C LEU A 82 -5.53 -0.68 4.72
N PHE A 83 -5.26 -1.99 4.65
CA PHE A 83 -4.70 -2.76 5.77
C PHE A 83 -3.39 -3.43 5.34
N PRO A 84 -2.26 -2.69 5.29
CA PRO A 84 -0.97 -3.23 4.87
C PRO A 84 -0.36 -4.10 5.98
N LEU A 85 -0.95 -5.28 6.18
CA LEU A 85 -0.67 -6.19 7.27
C LEU A 85 -0.66 -7.62 6.76
N ALA A 86 0.32 -8.41 7.21
CA ALA A 86 0.49 -9.79 6.78
C ALA A 86 -0.71 -10.69 7.12
N GLY A 87 -1.43 -10.43 8.22
CA GLY A 87 -2.62 -11.20 8.59
C GLY A 87 -3.73 -11.08 7.54
N PRO A 88 -4.29 -9.88 7.31
CA PRO A 88 -5.23 -9.60 6.23
C PRO A 88 -4.75 -10.03 4.84
N ALA A 89 -3.45 -9.88 4.54
CA ALA A 89 -2.90 -10.29 3.25
C ALA A 89 -2.93 -11.81 3.01
N ASN A 90 -2.90 -12.61 4.09
CA ASN A 90 -2.99 -14.07 4.03
C ASN A 90 -4.43 -14.59 4.13
N LEU A 91 -5.43 -13.71 4.06
CA LEU A 91 -6.83 -14.14 3.99
C LEU A 91 -7.03 -15.04 2.78
N LYS A 92 -7.57 -16.23 3.04
CA LYS A 92 -8.01 -17.12 1.98
C LYS A 92 -9.36 -16.63 1.48
N PHE A 93 -9.58 -16.73 0.18
CA PHE A 93 -10.92 -16.57 -0.38
C PHE A 93 -11.90 -17.41 0.43
N PRO A 94 -13.05 -16.86 0.83
CA PRO A 94 -14.02 -17.60 1.64
C PRO A 94 -14.33 -18.94 0.95
N ASN A 95 -14.19 -20.03 1.71
CA ASN A 95 -14.25 -21.42 1.26
C ASN A 95 -15.58 -21.73 0.56
N ASN A 96 -15.69 -21.45 -0.74
CA ASN A 96 -16.77 -21.94 -1.63
C ASN A 96 -16.49 -21.78 -3.13
N TYR A 97 -15.32 -21.29 -3.55
CA TYR A 97 -14.90 -21.29 -4.95
C TYR A 97 -13.79 -22.32 -5.14
N LEU A 98 -14.17 -23.48 -5.69
CA LEU A 98 -13.25 -24.41 -6.32
C LEU A 98 -12.88 -23.79 -7.68
N TRP A 99 -11.60 -23.51 -7.87
CA TRP A 99 -11.01 -23.40 -9.20
C TRP A 99 -10.80 -24.79 -9.79
#